data_AF-A0A961CGC9-F1
#
_entry.id   AF-A0A961CGC9-F1
#
_cell.length_a   1.000
_cell.length_b   1.000
_cell.length_c   1.000
_cell.angle_alpha   90.00
_cell.angle_beta   90.00
_cell.angle_gamma   90.00
#
_symmetry.space_group_name_H-M   'P 1'
#
loop_
_entity.id
_entity.type
_entity.pdbx_description
1 polymer ?
#
loop_
_entity_poly.entity_id
_entity_poly.type
_entity_poly.pdbx_seq_one_letter_code
_entity_poly.pdbx_strand_id
1 'polypeptide(L)'
;VMSVVGAGALGVAGGVVVPLAAAPPVAAAELTVDTPNDLADAAPGDGICGDGSAGSCSLRAAVDEANAVPGADTITVPAGTYVL
;
A
#
# COMPACT_ATOMS: atom_id res chain seq x y z
N VAL A 1 5.49 16.70 -17.63
CA VAL A 1 5.47 18.06 -17.04
C VAL A 1 5.53 17.95 -15.52
N MET A 2 6.73 17.81 -14.96
CA MET A 2 6.93 17.83 -13.50
C MET A 2 7.93 18.94 -13.19
N SER A 3 7.42 20.15 -13.00
CA SER A 3 8.20 21.29 -12.53
C SER A 3 8.32 21.19 -11.02
N VAL A 4 9.52 20.93 -10.51
CA VAL A 4 9.84 21.19 -9.10
C VAL A 4 10.13 22.70 -8.96
N VAL A 5 9.19 23.41 -8.34
CA VAL A 5 9.28 24.84 -8.01
C VAL A 5 10.31 25.02 -6.88
N GLY A 6 11.09 26.10 -6.99
CA GLY A 6 12.37 26.28 -6.30
C GLY A 6 12.30 26.55 -4.80
N ALA A 7 13.36 26.10 -4.13
CA ALA A 7 13.65 26.40 -2.73
C ALA A 7 14.20 27.83 -2.58
N GLY A 8 13.37 28.76 -2.15
CA GLY A 8 13.78 30.05 -1.61
C GLY A 8 13.76 30.00 -0.09
N ALA A 9 14.93 29.91 0.56
CA ALA A 9 15.04 29.98 2.00
C ALA A 9 15.15 31.45 2.46
N LEU A 10 14.17 31.94 3.23
CA LEU A 10 14.32 33.20 3.97
C LEU A 10 13.92 33.04 5.45
N GLY A 11 14.94 33.14 6.30
CA GLY A 11 15.01 33.56 7.71
C GLY A 11 13.88 33.28 8.70
N VAL A 12 14.21 32.63 9.83
CA VAL A 12 13.44 32.77 11.07
C VAL A 12 14.39 32.94 12.27
N ALA A 13 14.26 34.07 12.96
CA ALA A 13 14.83 34.30 14.27
C ALA A 13 13.98 33.57 15.34
N GLY A 14 14.61 32.75 16.18
CA GLY A 14 14.11 32.37 17.51
C GLY A 14 12.99 31.33 17.64
N GLY A 15 12.58 30.63 16.57
CA GLY A 15 11.60 29.55 16.64
C GLY A 15 12.27 28.17 16.78
N VAL A 16 11.71 27.29 17.62
CA VAL A 16 12.08 25.86 17.65
C VAL A 16 12.02 25.32 16.23
N VAL A 17 13.19 25.00 15.67
CA VAL A 17 13.29 24.37 14.35
C VAL A 17 12.80 22.94 14.48
N VAL A 18 11.52 22.70 14.19
CA VAL A 18 11.04 21.34 13.96
C VAL A 18 11.56 20.95 12.58
N PRO A 19 12.51 20.02 12.46
CA PRO A 19 12.98 19.60 11.15
C PRO A 19 11.78 18.99 10.41
N LEU A 20 11.48 19.52 9.22
CA LEU A 20 10.50 18.93 8.32
C LEU A 20 11.07 17.60 7.84
N ALA A 21 10.78 16.52 8.55
CA ALA A 21 11.12 15.18 8.12
C ALA A 21 10.38 14.91 6.80
N ALA A 22 11.13 14.68 5.73
CA ALA A 22 10.56 14.19 4.48
C ALA A 22 9.86 12.86 4.77
N ALA A 23 8.56 12.77 4.47
CA ALA A 23 7.83 11.52 4.61
C ALA A 23 8.51 10.44 3.73
N PRO A 24 8.73 9.22 4.24
CA PRO A 24 9.22 8.13 3.40
C PRO A 24 8.25 7.91 2.22
N PRO A 25 8.74 7.44 1.06
CA PRO A 25 7.85 7.07 -0.03
C PRO A 25 6.85 6.04 0.50
N VAL A 26 5.55 6.38 0.42
CA VAL A 26 4.47 5.43 0.68
C VAL A 26 4.57 4.36 -0.42
N ALA A 27 4.69 3.11 0.00
CA ALA A 27 4.52 1.99 -0.90
C ALA A 27 3.01 1.78 -1.07
N ALA A 28 2.54 1.80 -2.31
CA ALA A 28 1.17 1.44 -2.66
C ALA A 28 1.20 0.00 -3.19
N ALA A 29 0.40 -0.88 -2.60
CA ALA A 29 0.21 -2.24 -3.06
C ALA A 29 -0.79 -2.26 -4.24
N GLU A 30 -0.41 -2.95 -5.31
CA GLU A 30 -1.27 -3.26 -6.45
C GLU A 30 -1.59 -4.76 -6.41
N LEU A 31 -2.75 -5.10 -5.86
CA LEU A 31 -3.16 -6.48 -5.58
C LEU A 31 -4.23 -6.92 -6.57
N THR A 32 -4.14 -8.13 -7.10
CA THR A 32 -5.15 -8.71 -8.00
C THR A 32 -5.65 -10.01 -7.42
N VAL A 33 -6.95 -10.07 -7.13
CA VAL A 33 -7.59 -11.29 -6.64
C VAL A 33 -7.65 -12.31 -7.78
N ASP A 34 -7.07 -13.49 -7.58
CA ASP A 34 -6.96 -14.54 -8.60
C ASP A 34 -7.73 -15.81 -8.24
N THR A 35 -8.28 -15.91 -7.02
CA THR A 35 -9.08 -17.06 -6.58
C THR A 35 -10.36 -16.63 -5.85
N PRO A 36 -11.49 -17.32 -6.10
CA PRO A 36 -12.72 -17.12 -5.33
C PRO A 36 -12.68 -17.82 -3.96
N ASN A 37 -11.69 -18.68 -3.73
CA ASN A 37 -11.54 -19.42 -2.49
C ASN A 37 -11.16 -18.46 -1.38
N ASP A 38 -11.77 -18.65 -0.21
CA ASP A 38 -11.52 -17.80 0.94
C ASP A 38 -10.34 -18.31 1.77
N LEU A 39 -9.21 -17.62 1.65
CA LEU A 39 -7.94 -17.94 2.31
C LEU A 39 -7.39 -16.67 2.96
N ALA A 40 -6.82 -16.75 4.16
CA ALA A 40 -6.11 -15.63 4.76
C ALA A 40 -4.73 -15.46 4.10
N ASP A 41 -4.18 -14.25 4.18
CA ASP A 41 -2.79 -14.02 3.81
C ASP A 41 -1.85 -14.73 4.80
N ALA A 42 -0.77 -15.33 4.29
CA ALA A 42 0.17 -16.08 5.11
C ALA A 42 1.15 -15.18 5.87
N ALA A 43 1.46 -13.99 5.35
CA ALA A 43 2.42 -13.06 5.92
C ALA A 43 2.10 -11.59 5.55
N PRO A 44 1.08 -10.97 6.18
CA PRO A 44 0.65 -9.62 5.83
C PRO A 44 1.78 -8.58 5.88
N GLY A 45 1.91 -7.81 4.81
CA GLY A 45 2.88 -6.72 4.64
C GLY A 45 4.21 -7.17 4.05
N ASP A 46 4.31 -8.39 3.51
CA ASP A 46 5.50 -8.89 2.82
C ASP A 46 5.52 -8.55 1.32
N GLY A 47 4.44 -7.95 0.80
CA GLY A 47 4.26 -7.59 -0.61
C GLY A 47 3.77 -8.75 -1.47
N ILE A 48 3.40 -9.89 -0.88
CA ILE A 48 2.96 -11.10 -1.56
C ILE A 48 1.55 -11.46 -1.06
N CYS A 49 0.56 -11.40 -1.94
CA CYS A 49 -0.80 -11.81 -1.59
C CYS A 49 -0.92 -13.34 -1.45
N GLY A 50 -1.59 -13.78 -0.38
CA GLY A 50 -1.90 -15.19 -0.13
C GLY A 50 -0.73 -15.93 0.52
N ASP A 51 -0.37 -17.08 -0.04
CA ASP A 51 0.78 -17.88 0.41
C ASP A 51 1.99 -17.79 -0.56
N GLY A 52 1.91 -16.89 -1.54
CA GLY A 52 2.91 -16.74 -2.60
C GLY A 52 2.82 -17.76 -3.74
N SER A 53 1.85 -18.69 -3.69
CA SER A 53 1.51 -19.56 -4.82
C SER A 53 0.64 -18.83 -5.84
N ALA A 54 0.73 -19.22 -7.11
CA ALA A 54 -0.21 -18.72 -8.11
C ALA A 54 -1.63 -19.23 -7.80
N GLY A 55 -2.64 -18.36 -7.83
CA GLY A 55 -4.03 -18.74 -7.55
C GLY A 55 -4.39 -18.80 -6.06
N SER A 56 -3.60 -18.21 -5.17
CA SER A 56 -3.89 -18.17 -3.73
C SER A 56 -4.31 -16.79 -3.20
N CYS A 57 -4.32 -15.76 -4.05
CA CYS A 57 -4.72 -14.41 -3.66
C CYS A 57 -6.24 -14.30 -3.63
N SER A 58 -6.81 -14.59 -2.45
CA SER A 58 -8.24 -14.41 -2.20
C SER A 58 -8.59 -12.94 -1.95
N LEU A 59 -9.88 -12.61 -1.96
CA LEU A 59 -10.34 -11.28 -1.57
C LEU A 59 -10.00 -10.95 -0.10
N ARG A 60 -10.02 -11.93 0.81
CA ARG A 60 -9.61 -11.71 2.21
C ARG A 60 -8.10 -11.51 2.30
N ALA A 61 -7.30 -12.34 1.63
CA ALA A 61 -5.85 -12.22 1.63
C ALA A 61 -5.39 -10.85 1.08
N ALA A 62 -6.00 -10.39 -0.02
CA ALA A 62 -5.71 -9.07 -0.57
C ALA A 62 -6.05 -7.93 0.42
N VAL A 63 -7.12 -8.07 1.19
CA VAL A 63 -7.47 -7.10 2.24
C VAL A 63 -6.51 -7.18 3.42
N ASP A 64 -6.09 -8.38 3.83
CA ASP A 64 -5.11 -8.57 4.89
C ASP A 64 -3.77 -7.91 4.53
N GLU A 65 -3.31 -8.10 3.28
CA GLU A 65 -2.09 -7.48 2.77
C GLU A 65 -2.18 -5.95 2.69
N ALA A 66 -3.27 -5.42 2.12
CA ALA A 66 -3.51 -3.97 2.06
C ALA A 66 -3.61 -3.33 3.46
N ASN A 67 -4.18 -4.03 4.44
CA ASN A 67 -4.26 -3.51 5.81
C ASN A 67 -2.90 -3.44 6.53
N ALA A 68 -1.93 -4.26 6.09
CA ALA A 68 -0.59 -4.28 6.66
C ALA A 68 0.36 -3.24 6.02
N VAL A 69 0.05 -2.79 4.80
CA VAL A 69 0.86 -1.80 4.07
C VAL A 69 0.31 -0.39 4.31
N PRO A 70 1.14 0.56 4.79
CA PRO A 70 0.72 1.95 4.90
C PRO A 70 0.74 2.61 3.51
N GLY A 71 -0.44 2.89 2.95
CA GLY A 71 -0.51 3.54 1.66
C GLY A 71 -1.92 3.72 1.14
N ALA A 72 -2.01 4.16 -0.12
CA ALA A 72 -3.25 4.11 -0.88
C ALA A 72 -3.15 2.91 -1.81
N ASP A 73 -3.71 1.79 -1.37
CA ASP A 73 -3.60 0.52 -2.09
C ASP A 73 -4.77 0.30 -3.04
N THR A 74 -4.51 -0.40 -4.14
CA THR A 74 -5.51 -0.76 -5.14
C THR A 74 -5.68 -2.28 -5.14
N ILE A 75 -6.91 -2.74 -4.90
CA ILE A 75 -7.29 -4.15 -5.04
C ILE A 75 -8.18 -4.30 -6.28
N THR A 76 -7.67 -4.99 -7.31
CA THR A 76 -8.45 -5.34 -8.50
C THR A 76 -9.18 -6.65 -8.26
N VAL A 77 -10.51 -6.60 -8.31
CA VAL A 77 -11.39 -7.75 -8.10
C VAL A 77 -12.12 -8.09 -9.40
N PRO A 78 -11.83 -9.25 -10.02
CA PRO A 78 -12.61 -9.74 -11.15
C PRO A 78 -14.10 -9.90 -10.81
N ALA A 79 -14.97 -9.79 -11.81
CA ALA A 79 -16.39 -10.03 -11.60
C ALA A 79 -16.63 -11.50 -11.18
N GLY A 80 -17.38 -11.70 -10.09
CA GLY A 80 -17.62 -13.03 -9.55
C GLY A 80 -18.38 -12.98 -8.23
N THR A 81 -18.56 -14.16 -7.63
CA THR A 81 -19.07 -14.32 -6.27
C THR A 81 -17.96 -14.88 -5.41
N TYR A 82 -17.64 -14.18 -4.33
CA TYR A 82 -16.64 -14.57 -3.34
C TYR A 82 -17.39 -14.96 -2.08
N VAL A 83 -17.27 -16.23 -1.68
CA VAL A 83 -17.87 -16.72 -0.43
C VAL A 83 -16.79 -16.60 0.64
N LEU A 84 -16.96 -15.62 1.55
CA LEU A 84 -16.00 -15.25 2.59
C LEU A 84 -16.46 -15.69 3.99
#